data_AF-B1KG66-F1
#
_entry.id   AF-B1KG66-F1
#
_cell.length_a   1.000
_cell.length_b   1.000
_cell.length_c   1.000
_cell.angle_alpha   90.00
_cell.angle_beta   90.00
_cell.angle_gamma   90.00
#
_symmetry.space_group_name_H-M   'P 1'
#
loop_
_entity.id
_entity.type
_entity.pdbx_description
1 polymer ?
#
loop_
_entity_poly.entity_id
_entity_poly.type
_entity_poly.pdbx_seq_one_letter_code
_entity_poly.pdbx_strand_id
1 'polypeptide(L)'
;MQEDLPITIAADGQFSSALKPLLMKLEMWINFQALKADWYGNEDFILSFDFTLVRSLDEKVQQITATGADSNESAESWVVKQGYAYHYQSSHLMTIAFIAVDDLLEDGVGIEQAIKDRMTSVANVVASQHGLLALS
;
A
#
# COMPACT_ATOMS: atom_id res chain seq x y z
N MET A 1 25.58 -1.13 -3.96
CA MET A 1 24.52 -0.79 -2.99
C MET A 1 23.24 -0.84 -3.78
N GLN A 2 22.32 -1.72 -3.44
CA GLN A 2 20.98 -1.73 -4.02
C GLN A 2 20.21 -0.75 -3.13
N GLU A 3 19.90 0.43 -3.64
CA GLU A 3 18.99 1.34 -2.92
C GLU A 3 17.60 0.73 -3.03
N ASP A 4 17.01 0.39 -1.89
CA ASP A 4 15.64 -0.12 -1.85
C ASP A 4 14.70 0.98 -2.38
N LEU A 5 13.78 0.59 -3.26
CA LEU A 5 12.83 1.53 -3.85
C LEU A 5 11.85 2.04 -2.78
N PRO A 6 11.39 3.30 -2.84
CA PRO A 6 10.50 3.87 -1.82
C PRO A 6 9.16 3.14 -1.66
N ILE A 7 8.72 2.42 -2.69
CA ILE A 7 7.49 1.64 -2.65
C ILE A 7 7.85 0.16 -2.71
N THR A 8 7.49 -0.59 -1.67
CA THR A 8 7.74 -2.03 -1.54
C THR A 8 6.44 -2.82 -1.50
N ILE A 9 6.48 -4.07 -1.96
CA ILE A 9 5.31 -4.96 -1.95
C ILE A 9 5.66 -6.34 -1.43
N ALA A 10 4.99 -6.74 -0.36
CA ALA A 10 5.01 -8.06 0.21
C ALA A 10 3.65 -8.78 0.07
N ALA A 11 3.63 -10.05 0.41
CA ALA A 11 2.41 -10.81 0.63
C ALA A 11 2.49 -11.47 2.01
N ASP A 12 1.34 -11.58 2.67
CA ASP A 12 1.23 -12.26 3.95
C ASP A 12 1.69 -13.73 3.86
N GLY A 13 2.17 -14.30 4.97
CA GLY A 13 2.77 -15.64 4.99
C GLY A 13 1.85 -16.78 4.52
N GLN A 14 0.55 -16.51 4.41
CA GLN A 14 -0.44 -17.44 3.86
C GLN A 14 -0.42 -17.57 2.32
N PHE A 15 0.33 -16.72 1.61
CA PHE A 15 0.48 -16.78 0.16
C PHE A 15 1.65 -17.68 -0.27
N SER A 16 1.47 -18.36 -1.40
CA SER A 16 2.51 -19.20 -2.00
C SER A 16 3.68 -18.36 -2.51
N SER A 17 4.90 -18.89 -2.44
CA SER A 17 6.10 -18.29 -3.05
C SER A 17 5.98 -18.14 -4.58
N ALA A 18 5.04 -18.84 -5.22
CA ALA A 18 4.68 -18.66 -6.63
C ALA A 18 4.15 -17.24 -6.95
N LEU A 19 3.75 -16.46 -5.94
CA LEU A 19 3.28 -15.08 -6.11
C LEU A 19 4.43 -14.07 -6.31
N LYS A 20 5.68 -14.44 -5.97
CA LYS A 20 6.84 -13.53 -6.04
C LYS A 20 7.01 -12.80 -7.39
N PRO A 21 6.85 -13.46 -8.56
CA PRO A 21 6.94 -12.76 -9.84
C PRO A 21 5.87 -11.67 -10.01
N LEU A 22 4.67 -11.89 -9.49
CA LEU A 22 3.60 -10.88 -9.51
C LEU A 22 3.94 -9.71 -8.58
N LEU A 23 4.41 -9.98 -7.37
CA LEU A 23 4.82 -8.93 -6.41
C LEU A 23 5.90 -8.03 -7.02
N MET A 24 6.94 -8.63 -7.60
CA MET A 24 8.01 -7.88 -8.26
C MET A 24 7.50 -7.05 -9.44
N LYS A 25 6.55 -7.58 -10.22
CA LYS A 25 5.92 -6.85 -11.33
C LYS A 25 5.11 -5.66 -10.84
N LEU A 26 4.32 -5.83 -9.77
CA LEU A 26 3.54 -4.77 -9.16
C LEU A 26 4.45 -3.68 -8.57
N GLU A 27 5.55 -4.08 -7.92
CA GLU A 27 6.50 -3.16 -7.28
C GLU A 27 7.23 -2.31 -8.31
N MET A 28 7.77 -2.93 -9.37
CA MET A 28 8.35 -2.20 -10.49
C MET A 28 7.33 -1.26 -11.14
N TRP A 29 6.10 -1.75 -11.34
CA TRP A 29 5.05 -0.95 -11.98
C TRP A 29 4.71 0.30 -11.18
N ILE A 30 4.47 0.20 -9.86
CA ILE A 30 4.06 1.37 -9.08
C ILE A 30 5.21 2.36 -8.90
N ASN A 31 6.44 1.88 -8.71
CA ASN A 31 7.62 2.76 -8.69
C ASN A 31 7.83 3.48 -10.01
N PHE A 32 7.54 2.82 -11.14
CA PHE A 32 7.57 3.46 -12.45
C PHE A 32 6.48 4.54 -12.61
N GLN A 33 5.29 4.33 -12.05
CA GLN A 33 4.27 5.38 -12.03
C GLN A 33 4.68 6.57 -11.16
N ALA A 34 5.25 6.32 -9.99
CA ALA A 34 5.76 7.37 -9.10
C ALA A 34 6.87 8.18 -9.79
N LEU A 35 7.80 7.50 -10.47
CA LEU A 35 8.84 8.15 -11.27
C LEU A 35 8.25 9.01 -12.40
N LYS A 36 7.26 8.48 -13.13
CA LYS A 36 6.56 9.26 -14.18
C LYS A 36 5.82 10.48 -13.63
N ALA A 37 5.35 10.41 -12.39
CA ALA A 37 4.66 11.48 -11.69
C ALA A 37 5.63 12.43 -10.95
N ASP A 38 6.94 12.27 -11.15
CA ASP A 38 8.02 13.07 -10.54
C ASP A 38 8.04 13.02 -8.99
N TRP A 39 7.59 11.92 -8.40
CA TRP A 39 7.57 11.75 -6.94
C TRP A 39 8.97 11.70 -6.32
N TYR A 40 9.99 11.35 -7.11
CA TYR A 40 11.37 11.22 -6.66
C TYR A 40 12.24 12.42 -7.05
N GLY A 41 11.64 13.50 -7.57
CA GLY A 41 12.36 14.71 -7.97
C GLY A 41 12.92 15.53 -6.81
N ASN A 42 12.36 15.37 -5.60
CA ASN A 42 12.84 16.01 -4.37
C ASN A 42 13.37 14.96 -3.38
N GLU A 43 14.69 14.82 -3.29
CA GLU A 43 15.33 13.85 -2.40
C GLU A 43 15.09 14.13 -0.90
N ASP A 44 14.79 15.38 -0.53
CA ASP A 44 14.44 15.75 0.85
C ASP A 44 13.01 15.36 1.25
N PHE A 45 12.18 14.96 0.26
CA PHE A 45 10.78 14.63 0.48
C PHE A 45 10.35 13.47 -0.43
N ILE A 46 10.49 12.25 0.07
CA ILE A 46 10.07 11.03 -0.62
C ILE A 46 9.01 10.32 0.22
N LEU A 47 7.81 10.15 -0.35
CA LEU A 47 6.79 9.30 0.25
C LEU A 47 7.15 7.83 0.03
N SER A 48 7.16 7.07 1.12
CA SER A 48 7.40 5.63 1.12
C SER A 48 6.12 4.86 1.39
N PHE A 49 6.01 3.67 0.79
CA PHE A 49 4.82 2.82 0.91
C PHE A 49 5.23 1.36 1.08
N ASP A 50 4.74 0.71 2.13
CA ASP A 50 4.83 -0.74 2.32
C ASP A 50 3.44 -1.36 2.11
N PHE A 51 3.27 -1.99 0.95
CA PHE A 51 2.06 -2.71 0.59
C PHE A 51 2.19 -4.19 0.96
N THR A 52 1.24 -4.72 1.72
CA THR A 52 1.12 -6.16 1.97
C THR A 52 -0.18 -6.69 1.38
N LEU A 53 -0.08 -7.66 0.47
CA LEU A 53 -1.25 -8.42 0.00
C LEU A 53 -1.73 -9.36 1.10
N VAL A 54 -3.02 -9.28 1.42
CA VAL A 54 -3.70 -10.09 2.44
C VAL A 54 -4.91 -10.78 1.80
N ARG A 55 -5.36 -11.89 2.38
CA ARG A 55 -6.57 -12.59 1.91
C ARG A 55 -7.81 -11.72 2.10
N SER A 56 -8.12 -11.41 3.35
CA SER A 56 -9.16 -10.46 3.74
C SER A 56 -8.61 -9.41 4.71
N LEU A 57 -9.35 -8.31 4.87
CA LEU A 57 -9.01 -7.29 5.88
C LEU A 57 -9.43 -7.71 7.29
N ASP A 58 -10.33 -8.68 7.45
CA ASP A 58 -10.97 -8.99 8.74
C ASP A 58 -9.94 -9.34 9.82
N GLU A 59 -8.94 -10.16 9.49
CA GLU A 59 -7.89 -10.56 10.42
C GLU A 59 -6.95 -9.39 10.80
N LYS A 60 -6.64 -8.50 9.84
CA LYS A 60 -5.75 -7.36 10.07
C LYS A 60 -6.46 -6.24 10.82
N VAL A 61 -7.72 -5.96 10.50
CA VAL A 61 -8.52 -4.91 11.16
C VAL A 61 -8.74 -5.25 12.64
N GLN A 62 -8.94 -6.53 12.99
CA GLN A 62 -9.01 -6.95 14.39
C GLN A 62 -7.69 -6.72 15.14
N GLN A 63 -6.55 -7.00 14.52
CA GLN A 63 -5.22 -6.74 15.11
C GLN A 63 -4.96 -5.24 15.29
N ILE A 64 -5.36 -4.43 14.31
CA ILE A 64 -5.25 -2.97 14.31
C ILE A 64 -6.12 -2.35 15.43
N THR A 65 -7.35 -2.83 15.59
CA THR A 65 -8.29 -2.28 16.58
C THR A 65 -7.97 -2.72 18.00
N ALA A 66 -7.35 -3.89 18.18
CA ALA A 66 -6.92 -4.37 19.49
C ALA A 66 -5.72 -3.58 20.08
N THR A 67 -4.84 -3.02 19.24
CA THR A 67 -3.65 -2.26 19.68
C THR A 67 -3.91 -0.77 19.85
N GLY A 68 -5.01 -0.24 19.33
CA GLY A 68 -5.39 1.18 19.44
C GLY A 68 -6.07 1.60 20.75
N ALA A 69 -6.21 0.69 21.72
CA ALA A 69 -6.92 0.97 22.98
C ALA A 69 -6.05 1.63 24.07
N ASP A 70 -4.72 1.65 23.93
CA ASP A 70 -3.81 2.00 25.03
C ASP A 70 -2.92 3.24 24.82
N SER A 71 -2.97 3.94 23.68
CA SER A 71 -2.11 5.12 23.43
C SER A 71 -2.90 6.39 23.13
N ASN A 72 -2.85 7.34 24.07
CA ASN A 72 -3.30 8.73 23.93
C ASN A 72 -2.36 9.55 23.02
N GLU A 73 -2.11 9.09 21.79
CA GLU A 73 -1.43 9.89 20.77
C GLU A 73 -2.37 10.14 19.58
N SER A 74 -2.53 11.42 19.27
CA SER A 74 -3.51 12.02 18.38
C SER A 74 -3.58 11.39 16.98
N ALA A 75 -4.74 10.81 16.65
CA ALA A 75 -5.36 10.72 15.31
C ALA A 75 -4.55 10.23 14.09
N GLU A 76 -3.49 9.42 14.24
CA GLU A 76 -2.99 8.59 13.13
C GLU A 76 -3.72 7.23 13.11
N SER A 77 -5.05 7.27 12.94
CA SER A 77 -5.87 6.06 12.91
C SER A 77 -5.80 5.38 11.55
N TRP A 78 -5.89 4.05 11.53
CA TRP A 78 -6.06 3.29 10.30
C TRP A 78 -7.33 3.71 9.55
N VAL A 79 -7.20 3.91 8.24
CA VAL A 79 -8.33 4.12 7.33
C VAL A 79 -8.67 2.80 6.67
N VAL A 80 -9.90 2.35 6.84
CA VAL A 80 -10.41 1.10 6.27
C VAL A 80 -11.43 1.42 5.18
N LYS A 81 -11.24 0.88 3.98
CA LYS A 81 -12.16 0.98 2.83
C LYS A 81 -12.40 -0.40 2.24
N GLN A 82 -13.36 -0.49 1.33
CA GLN A 82 -13.59 -1.75 0.62
C GLN A 82 -12.32 -2.16 -0.15
N GLY A 83 -11.78 -3.32 0.20
CA GLY A 83 -10.63 -3.93 -0.48
C GLY A 83 -9.24 -3.48 -0.01
N TYR A 84 -9.12 -2.43 0.82
CA TYR A 84 -7.83 -2.04 1.40
C TYR A 84 -7.95 -1.30 2.73
N ALA A 85 -6.88 -1.34 3.52
CA ALA A 85 -6.70 -0.51 4.70
C ALA A 85 -5.31 0.11 4.69
N TYR A 86 -5.15 1.33 5.20
CA TYR A 86 -3.84 1.96 5.29
C TYR A 86 -3.70 2.85 6.53
N HIS A 87 -2.45 3.09 6.92
CA HIS A 87 -2.06 3.99 7.99
C HIS A 87 -0.84 4.78 7.51
N TYR A 88 -0.96 6.10 7.56
CA TYR A 88 0.10 7.02 7.18
C TYR A 88 0.79 7.56 8.43
N GLN A 89 2.11 7.37 8.51
CA GLN A 89 2.98 7.83 9.57
C GLN A 89 3.72 9.08 9.10
N SER A 90 3.18 10.24 9.49
CA SER A 90 3.67 11.54 9.02
C SER A 90 5.13 11.81 9.40
N SER A 91 5.55 11.30 10.57
CA SER A 91 6.92 11.41 11.10
C SER A 91 7.99 10.75 10.24
N HIS A 92 7.62 9.77 9.42
CA HIS A 92 8.55 8.99 8.59
C HIS A 92 8.22 9.06 7.09
N LEU A 93 7.24 9.88 6.69
CA LEU A 93 6.70 9.90 5.33
C LEU A 93 6.34 8.49 4.80
N MET A 94 5.90 7.62 5.70
CA MET A 94 5.73 6.19 5.44
C MET A 94 4.26 5.79 5.53
N THR A 95 3.78 5.05 4.53
CA THR A 95 2.43 4.47 4.55
C THR A 95 2.52 2.96 4.63
N ILE A 96 1.85 2.37 5.61
CA ILE A 96 1.65 0.92 5.69
C ILE A 96 0.25 0.63 5.14
N ALA A 97 0.14 -0.29 4.18
CA ALA A 97 -1.13 -0.59 3.52
C ALA A 97 -1.36 -2.09 3.35
N PHE A 98 -2.58 -2.54 3.65
CA PHE A 98 -3.06 -3.88 3.39
C PHE A 98 -4.01 -3.87 2.20
N ILE A 99 -3.72 -4.72 1.20
CA ILE A 99 -4.57 -4.90 0.02
C ILE A 99 -5.22 -6.28 0.10
N ALA A 100 -6.54 -6.34 0.29
CA ALA A 100 -7.26 -7.61 0.25
C ALA A 100 -7.35 -8.13 -1.20
N VAL A 101 -7.41 -9.45 -1.36
CA VAL A 101 -7.51 -10.08 -2.69
C VAL A 101 -8.57 -11.15 -2.79
N ASP A 102 -9.14 -11.65 -1.68
CA ASP A 102 -10.13 -12.73 -1.72
C ASP A 102 -11.35 -12.35 -2.55
N ASP A 103 -11.86 -11.12 -2.38
CA ASP A 103 -13.01 -10.62 -3.13
C ASP A 103 -12.72 -10.42 -4.63
N LEU A 104 -11.45 -10.28 -5.01
CA LEU A 104 -11.03 -10.18 -6.41
C LEU A 104 -11.01 -11.53 -7.14
N LEU A 105 -10.97 -12.64 -6.38
CA LEU A 105 -10.98 -13.99 -6.94
C LEU A 105 -12.37 -14.41 -7.44
N GLU A 106 -13.43 -13.85 -6.85
CA GLU A 106 -14.82 -14.19 -7.18
C GLU A 106 -15.30 -13.54 -8.50
N ASP A 107 -14.75 -12.39 -8.86
CA ASP A 107 -15.21 -11.58 -10.00
C ASP A 107 -14.67 -12.00 -11.38
N GLY A 108 -13.66 -12.88 -11.44
CA GLY A 108 -13.19 -13.51 -12.68
C GLY A 108 -12.56 -12.55 -13.71
N VAL A 109 -11.22 -12.67 -13.88
CA VAL A 109 -10.36 -11.91 -14.81
C VAL A 109 -10.11 -10.46 -14.37
N GLY A 110 -8.85 -10.16 -14.01
CA GLY A 110 -8.39 -8.79 -13.73
C GLY A 110 -7.73 -8.57 -12.37
N ILE A 111 -7.43 -9.61 -11.60
CA ILE A 111 -6.84 -9.49 -10.24
C ILE A 111 -5.62 -8.57 -10.20
N GLU A 112 -4.70 -8.67 -11.17
CA GLU A 112 -3.55 -7.77 -11.24
C GLU A 112 -3.97 -6.30 -11.37
N GLN A 113 -4.92 -5.99 -12.25
CA GLN A 113 -5.40 -4.63 -12.44
C GLN A 113 -6.16 -4.13 -11.21
N ALA A 114 -6.99 -4.98 -10.60
CA ALA A 114 -7.71 -4.60 -9.39
C ALA A 114 -6.77 -4.37 -8.19
N ILE A 115 -5.68 -5.15 -8.05
CA ILE A 115 -4.64 -4.88 -7.05
C ILE A 115 -3.97 -3.52 -7.34
N LYS A 116 -3.61 -3.25 -8.59
CA LYS A 116 -3.04 -1.97 -9.02
C LYS A 116 -3.95 -0.79 -8.67
N ASP A 117 -5.25 -0.90 -8.96
CA ASP A 117 -6.25 0.14 -8.69
C ASP A 117 -6.38 0.41 -7.18
N ARG A 118 -6.32 -0.64 -6.34
CA ARG A 118 -6.32 -0.49 -4.88
C ARG A 118 -5.04 0.19 -4.38
N MET A 119 -3.88 -0.21 -4.90
CA MET A 119 -2.60 0.40 -4.53
C MET A 119 -2.54 1.88 -4.93
N THR A 120 -2.94 2.23 -6.16
CA THR A 120 -2.99 3.63 -6.61
C THR A 120 -4.02 4.43 -5.85
N SER A 121 -5.14 3.83 -5.45
CA SER A 121 -6.11 4.50 -4.58
C SER A 121 -5.49 4.91 -3.25
N VAL A 122 -4.73 4.03 -2.59
CA VAL A 122 -4.02 4.37 -1.34
C VAL A 122 -2.97 5.44 -1.60
N ALA A 123 -2.11 5.21 -2.60
CA ALA A 123 -1.00 6.10 -2.92
C ALA A 123 -1.48 7.53 -3.24
N ASN A 124 -2.51 7.66 -4.09
CA ASN A 124 -3.05 8.95 -4.50
C ASN A 124 -3.75 9.71 -3.37
N VAL A 125 -4.39 8.99 -2.43
CA VAL A 125 -4.99 9.64 -1.26
C VAL A 125 -3.92 10.28 -0.38
N VAL A 126 -2.80 9.59 -0.13
CA VAL A 126 -1.69 10.17 0.65
C VAL A 126 -0.98 11.26 -0.14
N ALA A 127 -0.65 11.01 -1.41
CA ALA A 127 0.01 11.97 -2.29
C ALA A 127 -0.74 13.31 -2.41
N SER A 128 -2.07 13.27 -2.47
CA SER A 128 -2.90 14.49 -2.55
C SER A 128 -2.76 15.40 -1.33
N GLN A 129 -2.45 14.84 -0.15
CA GLN A 129 -2.22 15.60 1.08
C GLN A 129 -0.91 16.42 1.02
N HIS A 130 -0.01 16.04 0.11
CA HIS A 130 1.30 16.65 -0.10
C HIS A 130 1.42 17.40 -1.43
N GLY A 131 0.32 17.53 -2.19
CA GLY A 131 0.30 18.23 -3.48
C GLY A 131 1.04 17.50 -4.61
N LEU A 132 1.27 16.20 -4.47
CA LEU A 132 1.92 15.38 -5.51
C LEU A 132 0.93 14.98 -6.61
N LEU A 133 1.45 14.75 -7.81
CA LEU A 133 0.66 14.29 -8.96
C LEU A 133 0.13 12.86 -8.73
N ALA A 134 -1.10 12.59 -9.18
CA ALA A 134 -1.69 11.27 -9.05
C ALA A 134 -1.03 10.24 -9.99
N LEU A 135 -0.88 9.01 -9.49
CA LEU A 135 -0.46 7.83 -10.24
C LEU A 135 -1.60 7.30 -11.13
N SER A 136 -1.24 6.72 -12.29
CA SER A 136 -2.15 6.19 -13.31
C SER A 136 -1.77 4.80 -13.80
#